data_AF-A0A4R4BBQ8-F1
#
_entry.id   AF-A0A4R4BBQ8-F1
#
_cell.length_a   1.000
_cell.length_b   1.000
_cell.length_c   1.000
_cell.angle_alpha   90.00
_cell.angle_beta   90.00
_cell.angle_gamma   90.00
#
_symmetry.space_group_name_H-M   'P 1'
#
loop_
_entity.id
_entity.type
_entity.pdbx_description
1 polymer ?
#
loop_
_entity_poly.entity_id
_entity_poly.type
_entity_poly.pdbx_seq_one_letter_code
_entity_poly.pdbx_strand_id
1 'polypeptide(L)'
;MDIKKLKIKWNKLLFDLKIHSSDGQEFENLFCKIMQHANEDFLQVDAYGKLGDGSTDGYIFKEKVYYQCYGPRAIKELATEAYTKKN
;
A
#
# COMPACT_ATOMS: atom_id res chain seq x y z
N MET A 1 -3.43 34.38 -5.26
CA MET A 1 -3.23 33.06 -4.62
C MET A 1 -3.69 31.99 -5.60
N ASP A 2 -2.80 31.08 -6.02
CA ASP A 2 -3.13 30.08 -7.03
C ASP A 2 -3.82 28.86 -6.39
N ILE A 3 -5.13 28.76 -6.62
CA ILE A 3 -5.99 27.70 -6.08
C ILE A 3 -5.55 26.31 -6.59
N LYS A 4 -5.08 26.19 -7.83
CA LYS A 4 -4.61 24.91 -8.39
C LYS A 4 -3.35 24.45 -7.67
N LYS A 5 -2.40 25.37 -7.47
CA LYS A 5 -1.15 25.10 -6.74
C LYS A 5 -1.42 24.68 -5.29
N LEU A 6 -2.39 25.32 -4.62
CA LEU A 6 -2.82 24.91 -3.28
C LEU A 6 -3.43 23.51 -3.26
N LYS A 7 -4.32 23.18 -4.20
CA LYS A 7 -4.92 21.84 -4.29
C LYS A 7 -3.87 20.75 -4.48
N ILE A 8 -2.88 20.96 -5.36
CA ILE A 8 -1.78 20.01 -5.56
C ILE A 8 -1.00 19.79 -4.26
N LYS A 9 -0.67 20.88 -3.55
CA LYS A 9 0.05 20.79 -2.27
C LYS A 9 -0.74 20.03 -1.21
N TRP A 10 -2.04 20.29 -1.09
CA TRP A 10 -2.92 19.57 -0.17
C TRP A 10 -3.06 18.10 -0.50
N ASN A 11 -3.28 17.75 -1.78
CA ASN A 11 -3.37 16.36 -2.21
C ASN A 11 -2.07 15.60 -1.93
N LYS A 12 -0.91 16.23 -2.15
CA LYS A 12 0.39 15.64 -1.81
C LYS A 12 0.50 15.35 -0.31
N LEU A 13 0.16 16.32 0.54
CA LEU A 13 0.19 16.14 1.99
C LEU A 13 -0.74 15.00 2.45
N LEU A 14 -1.96 14.93 1.90
CA LEU A 14 -2.91 13.87 2.23
C LEU A 14 -2.41 12.49 1.80
N PHE A 15 -1.78 12.40 0.62
CA PHE A 15 -1.18 11.18 0.13
C PHE A 15 -0.01 10.73 0.99
N ASP A 16 0.92 11.65 1.31
CA ASP A 16 2.07 11.38 2.18
C ASP A 16 1.59 10.88 3.56
N LEU A 17 0.58 11.54 4.15
CA LEU A 17 -0.03 11.10 5.41
C LEU A 17 -0.60 9.69 5.30
N LYS A 18 -1.35 9.39 4.22
CA LYS A 18 -2.01 8.10 4.05
C LYS A 18 -1.00 6.97 3.89
N ILE A 19 0.09 7.18 3.15
CA ILE A 19 1.18 6.21 2.99
C ILE A 19 1.86 5.95 4.34
N HIS A 20 2.26 7.02 5.02
CA HIS A 20 3.04 6.88 6.26
C HIS A 20 2.21 6.36 7.43
N SER A 21 0.89 6.55 7.40
CA SER A 21 -0.01 6.02 8.44
C SER A 21 -0.48 4.59 8.18
N SER A 22 -0.31 4.05 6.97
CA SER A 22 -0.75 2.70 6.64
C SER A 22 0.32 1.66 6.95
N ASP A 23 -0.08 0.55 7.58
CA ASP A 23 0.75 -0.61 7.88
C ASP A 23 0.09 -1.91 7.42
N GLY A 24 0.88 -2.99 7.33
CA GLY A 24 0.43 -4.33 6.94
C GLY A 24 -0.58 -4.31 5.78
N GLN A 25 -1.76 -4.89 6.03
CA GLN A 25 -2.83 -5.01 5.04
C GLN A 25 -3.37 -3.64 4.56
N GLU A 26 -3.34 -2.59 5.39
CA GLU A 26 -3.81 -1.28 4.96
C GLU A 26 -2.91 -0.67 3.88
N PHE A 27 -1.61 -0.90 3.99
CA PHE A 27 -0.63 -0.48 2.99
C PHE A 27 -0.79 -1.29 1.69
N GLU A 28 -0.98 -2.61 1.81
CA GLU A 28 -1.22 -3.51 0.69
C GLU A 28 -2.50 -3.11 -0.07
N ASN A 29 -3.57 -2.80 0.66
CA ASN A 29 -4.82 -2.27 0.09
C ASN A 29 -4.63 -0.91 -0.60
N LEU A 30 -3.79 -0.04 -0.05
CA LEU A 30 -3.46 1.25 -0.67
C LEU A 30 -2.72 1.05 -2.00
N PHE A 31 -1.77 0.12 -2.05
CA PHE A 31 -1.07 -0.27 -3.26
C PHE A 31 -2.05 -0.74 -4.35
N CYS A 32 -2.96 -1.67 -4.03
CA CYS A 32 -3.94 -2.19 -5.00
C CYS A 32 -4.81 -1.08 -5.59
N LYS A 33 -5.25 -0.11 -4.76
CA LYS A 33 -6.01 1.05 -5.24
C LYS A 33 -5.21 1.93 -6.20
N ILE A 34 -3.95 2.18 -5.90
CA ILE A 34 -3.06 2.95 -6.79
C ILE A 34 -2.91 2.22 -8.13
N MET A 35 -2.68 0.90 -8.09
CA MET A 35 -2.52 0.09 -9.30
C MET A 35 -3.78 0.06 -10.17
N GLN A 36 -4.97 -0.09 -9.57
CA GLN A 36 -6.25 -0.01 -10.29
C GLN A 36 -6.47 1.34 -10.98
N HIS A 37 -5.98 2.43 -10.40
CA HIS A 37 -6.02 3.75 -11.02
C HIS A 37 -4.94 3.96 -12.08
N ALA A 38 -3.78 3.31 -11.93
CA ALA A 38 -2.64 3.45 -12.83
C ALA A 38 -2.78 2.59 -14.10
N ASN A 39 -3.43 1.43 -14.00
CA ASN A 39 -3.64 0.51 -15.11
C ASN A 39 -5.00 -0.18 -14.99
N GLU A 40 -5.85 -0.01 -16.00
CA GLU A 40 -7.18 -0.62 -16.06
C GLU A 40 -7.16 -2.16 -16.20
N ASP A 41 -6.04 -2.72 -16.67
CA ASP A 41 -5.85 -4.16 -16.80
C ASP A 41 -5.36 -4.81 -15.49
N PHE A 42 -5.11 -4.03 -14.44
CA PHE A 42 -4.73 -4.55 -13.13
C PHE A 42 -5.93 -5.16 -12.41
N LEU A 43 -5.81 -6.44 -12.06
CA LEU A 43 -6.81 -7.19 -11.32
C LEU A 43 -6.28 -7.49 -9.93
N GLN A 44 -6.97 -6.99 -8.90
CA GLN A 44 -6.69 -7.31 -7.51
C GLN A 44 -7.10 -8.75 -7.23
N VAL A 45 -6.27 -9.48 -6.48
CA VAL A 45 -6.60 -10.83 -6.00
C VAL A 45 -7.22 -10.71 -4.62
N ASP A 46 -8.40 -11.31 -4.44
CA ASP A 46 -9.05 -11.35 -3.14
C ASP A 46 -8.41 -12.42 -2.25
N ALA A 47 -8.12 -12.06 -1.00
CA ALA A 47 -7.56 -12.96 0.02
C ALA A 47 -8.49 -14.13 0.41
N TYR A 48 -9.76 -14.09 -0.03
CA TYR A 48 -10.80 -15.02 0.39
C TYR A 48 -11.32 -15.84 -0.81
N GLY A 49 -11.26 -17.18 -0.68
CA GLY A 49 -11.75 -18.12 -1.68
C GLY A 49 -11.22 -19.54 -1.46
N LYS A 50 -11.77 -20.54 -2.15
CA LYS A 50 -11.37 -21.96 -2.01
C LYS A 50 -9.90 -22.25 -2.35
N LEU A 51 -9.24 -21.37 -3.11
CA LEU A 51 -7.87 -21.56 -3.61
C LEU A 51 -6.82 -20.76 -2.81
N GLY A 52 -7.24 -19.85 -1.92
CA GLY A 52 -6.34 -18.84 -1.34
C GLY A 52 -5.87 -17.81 -2.38
N ASP A 53 -5.06 -16.84 -1.95
CA ASP A 53 -4.50 -15.78 -2.81
C ASP A 53 -3.19 -16.19 -3.51
N GLY A 54 -2.62 -17.36 -3.18
CA GLY A 54 -1.32 -17.77 -3.68
C GLY A 54 -0.18 -16.81 -3.34
N SER A 55 -0.38 -15.93 -2.34
CA SER A 55 0.54 -14.84 -2.00
C SER A 55 0.71 -13.81 -3.13
N THR A 56 -0.37 -13.32 -3.76
CA THR A 56 -0.29 -12.21 -4.72
C THR A 56 -1.37 -11.18 -4.43
N ASP A 57 -1.04 -9.89 -4.55
CA ASP A 57 -1.97 -8.78 -4.30
C ASP A 57 -2.74 -8.38 -5.57
N GLY A 58 -2.11 -8.57 -6.73
CA GLY A 58 -2.76 -8.38 -8.02
C GLY A 58 -1.93 -8.85 -9.19
N TYR A 59 -2.50 -8.82 -10.38
CA TYR A 59 -1.82 -9.24 -11.60
C TYR A 59 -2.36 -8.52 -12.83
N ILE A 60 -1.57 -8.51 -13.90
CA ILE A 60 -1.97 -8.02 -15.23
C ILE A 60 -1.81 -9.19 -16.21
N PHE A 61 -2.92 -9.76 -16.68
CA PHE A 61 -2.88 -10.96 -17.53
C PHE A 61 -2.13 -10.74 -18.84
N LYS A 62 -2.37 -9.61 -19.51
CA LYS A 62 -1.77 -9.31 -20.82
C LYS A 62 -0.25 -9.24 -20.75
N GLU A 63 0.27 -8.73 -19.65
CA GLU A 63 1.71 -8.57 -19.40
C GLU A 63 2.33 -9.83 -18.76
N LYS A 64 1.50 -10.74 -18.23
CA LYS A 64 1.92 -11.93 -17.45
C LYS A 64 2.76 -11.54 -16.22
N VAL A 65 2.37 -10.44 -15.57
CA VAL A 65 3.05 -9.90 -14.39
C VAL A 65 2.15 -10.06 -13.16
N TYR A 66 2.75 -10.56 -12.09
CA TYR A 66 2.14 -10.63 -10.76
C TYR A 66 2.80 -9.61 -9.85
N TYR A 67 2.00 -8.98 -9.00
CA TYR A 67 2.42 -7.99 -8.04
C TYR A 67 2.18 -8.51 -6.64
N GLN A 68 3.27 -8.53 -5.87
CA GLN A 68 3.22 -8.79 -4.45
C GLN A 68 3.85 -7.62 -3.71
N CYS A 69 3.03 -6.92 -2.95
CA CYS A 69 3.38 -5.81 -2.09
C CYS A 69 3.34 -6.29 -0.65
N TYR A 70 4.38 -6.00 0.14
CA TYR A 70 4.38 -6.31 1.55
C TYR A 70 4.34 -5.01 2.34
N GLY A 71 3.25 -4.80 3.07
CA GLY A 71 3.12 -3.65 3.95
C GLY A 71 4.11 -3.74 5.13
N PRO A 72 4.63 -2.61 5.63
CA PRO A 72 5.46 -2.62 6.83
C PRO A 72 4.63 -3.12 8.02
N ARG A 73 5.09 -4.14 8.75
CA ARG A 73 4.35 -4.74 9.88
C ARG A 73 4.79 -4.26 11.26
N ALA A 74 5.81 -3.39 11.36
CA ALA A 74 6.47 -3.06 12.62
C ALA A 74 6.89 -1.59 12.78
N ILE A 75 6.03 -0.62 12.44
CA ILE A 75 6.37 0.81 12.67
C ILE A 75 6.46 1.12 14.17
N LYS A 76 5.69 0.43 15.03
CA LYS A 76 5.67 0.65 16.50
C LYS A 76 6.62 -0.25 17.31
N GLU A 77 6.88 -1.48 16.85
CA GLU A 77 7.72 -2.43 17.61
C GLU A 77 9.22 -2.11 17.52
N LEU A 78 9.71 -1.65 16.37
CA LEU A 78 11.11 -1.22 16.21
C LEU A 78 11.49 -0.08 17.16
N ALA A 79 10.56 0.85 17.40
CA ALA A 79 10.76 1.91 18.39
C ALA A 79 10.86 1.33 19.81
N THR A 80 10.04 0.34 20.15
CA THR A 80 9.96 -0.24 21.50
C THR A 80 11.17 -1.13 21.83
N GLU A 81 11.65 -1.93 20.87
CA GLU A 81 12.84 -2.78 21.03
C GLU A 81 14.14 -2.01 21.25
N ALA A 82 14.27 -0.82 20.63
CA ALA A 82 15.40 0.06 20.83
C ALA A 82 15.49 0.60 22.28
N TYR A 83 14.36 0.69 22.99
CA TYR A 83 14.32 1.11 24.40
C TYR A 83 14.45 -0.06 25.39
N THR A 84 14.12 -1.30 25.01
CA THR A 84 14.16 -2.45 25.93
C THR A 84 15.47 -3.22 25.95
N LYS A 85 16.32 -3.15 24.90
CA LYS A 85 17.66 -3.79 24.88
C LYS A 85 18.76 -3.04 25.66
N LYS A 86 18.40 -2.04 26.47
CA LYS A 86 19.36 -1.23 27.26
C LYS A 86 19.41 -1.56 28.75
N ASN A 87 18.96 -2.76 29.15
CA ASN A 87 19.08 -3.26 30.53
C ASN A 87 19.85 -4.57 30.56
#